data_AF-A0A135W6C0-F1
#
_entry.id   AF-A0A135W6C0-F1
#
_cell.length_a   1.000
_cell.length_b   1.000
_cell.length_c   1.000
_cell.angle_alpha   90.00
_cell.angle_beta   90.00
_cell.angle_gamma   90.00
#
_symmetry.space_group_name_H-M   'P 1'
#
loop_
_entity.id
_entity.type
_entity.pdbx_description
1 polymer ?
#
loop_
_entity_poly.entity_id
_entity_poly.type
_entity_poly.pdbx_seq_one_letter_code
_entity_poly.pdbx_strand_id
1 'polypeptide(L)'
;MKRILFFFSLSFAIIFASAQAPAGYYDPAAGLTGAPLKTALRGIIKQGHQDHGYDGLWTGYATTDRDYFYENDGKILDIYSENPNGPDPYTFNLGTNQCGQYSSEGDCYNREHIVPQSLFNQGYPMKSDIHFIRPTDGKVNGMRSNYPFGKVATASYTSDNGSKLGNSASAGYGGTVFEPIDAFKGDVARMIFYFVTRYEAELPGFSTGNMLGGSTFPGLQQWELNQLLAWHTADPVSAEEVARNNASYTYQGNRNPFIDNPAYANQIWGTPVIDTVAPTAPTNLITLNPTSNTISLSWTAATDNIGVASYDVYANGILKTTVSGTTATVSGLMPSTTYTFHVIAKDAAGNPSPSSNTADGTTLAGQPGGTSCGTENFESIPNGGNGYGTRTWTNAGISWTATDARTDQTIAGKAITIRNGELTSSTISGGIQSLTLTTQLKFGGSSGSFNVLINNVNVGTIPYSDTQTTTTINNINVSGNIIIKLTNSSTTNRVALDDLTWTCAGTLGTSDVKKDNSEFTVYPNPVKNNELFLKGENLNTISKAEIYDLSGKLIEVISHPFKNSAKINLKGLTKGNYILKTDRFSTKFIVD
;
A
#
# COMPACT_ATOMS: atom_id res chain seq x y z
N MET A 1 -40.23 -42.21 20.37
CA MET A 1 -40.20 -41.70 18.98
C MET A 1 -40.40 -40.19 19.01
N LYS A 2 -39.32 -39.40 18.95
CA LYS A 2 -39.39 -37.94 18.83
C LYS A 2 -38.85 -37.57 17.45
N ARG A 3 -39.71 -37.05 16.58
CA ARG A 3 -39.35 -36.59 15.23
C ARG A 3 -38.78 -35.18 15.33
N ILE A 4 -37.53 -35.01 14.92
CA ILE A 4 -36.87 -33.71 14.78
C ILE A 4 -37.21 -33.20 13.37
N LEU A 5 -37.97 -32.11 13.30
CA LEU A 5 -38.23 -31.37 12.06
C LEU A 5 -37.06 -30.41 11.82
N PHE A 6 -36.27 -30.67 10.78
CA PHE A 6 -35.32 -29.70 10.26
C PHE A 6 -36.07 -28.74 9.31
N PHE A 7 -36.19 -27.48 9.71
CA PHE A 7 -36.57 -26.39 8.82
C PHE A 7 -35.35 -26.03 7.95
N PHE A 8 -35.44 -26.31 6.66
CA PHE A 8 -34.49 -25.81 5.66
C PHE A 8 -34.98 -24.43 5.22
N SER A 9 -34.39 -23.36 5.75
CA SER A 9 -34.57 -22.01 5.19
C SER A 9 -33.73 -21.90 3.93
N LEU A 10 -34.36 -22.02 2.76
CA LEU A 10 -33.71 -21.76 1.48
C LEU A 10 -33.65 -20.24 1.28
N SER A 11 -32.56 -19.62 1.72
CA SER A 11 -32.28 -18.21 1.46
C SER A 11 -31.97 -18.03 -0.02
N PHE A 12 -32.93 -17.52 -0.80
CA PHE A 12 -32.68 -17.03 -2.14
C PHE A 12 -31.83 -15.76 -2.03
N ALA A 13 -30.51 -15.88 -2.24
CA ALA A 13 -29.65 -14.73 -2.44
C ALA A 13 -29.97 -14.14 -3.82
N ILE A 14 -30.82 -13.12 -3.86
CA ILE A 14 -30.96 -12.27 -5.04
C ILE A 14 -29.66 -11.47 -5.14
N ILE A 15 -28.77 -11.89 -6.01
CA ILE A 15 -27.55 -11.16 -6.36
C ILE A 15 -28.01 -9.97 -7.22
N PHE A 16 -28.33 -8.85 -6.57
CA PHE A 16 -28.31 -7.57 -7.27
C PHE A 16 -26.85 -7.30 -7.65
N ALA A 17 -26.56 -7.26 -8.94
CA ALA A 17 -25.29 -6.79 -9.44
C ALA A 17 -25.19 -5.28 -9.15
N SER A 18 -24.79 -4.91 -7.94
CA SER A 18 -24.40 -3.55 -7.61
C SER A 18 -23.14 -3.24 -8.41
N ALA A 19 -23.25 -2.44 -9.47
CA ALA A 19 -22.06 -1.87 -10.08
C ALA A 19 -21.43 -0.93 -9.04
N GLN A 20 -20.40 -1.39 -8.34
CA GLN A 20 -19.53 -0.53 -7.52
C GLN A 20 -18.53 0.20 -8.43
N ALA A 21 -17.76 1.12 -7.85
CA ALA A 21 -16.76 1.87 -8.61
C ALA A 21 -15.84 0.87 -9.30
N PRO A 22 -15.30 1.18 -10.49
CA PRO A 22 -14.26 0.35 -11.07
C PRO A 22 -13.17 0.06 -10.03
N ALA A 23 -12.65 -1.16 -10.02
CA ALA A 23 -11.57 -1.52 -9.09
C ALA A 23 -10.41 -0.52 -9.24
N GLY A 24 -9.92 0.01 -8.12
CA GLY A 24 -8.87 1.02 -8.09
C GLY A 24 -9.29 2.45 -8.43
N TYR A 25 -10.58 2.72 -8.70
CA TYR A 25 -11.06 4.07 -9.07
C TYR A 25 -10.71 5.15 -8.03
N TYR A 26 -10.65 4.78 -6.75
CA TYR A 26 -10.34 5.69 -5.63
C TYR A 26 -8.93 5.51 -5.04
N ASP A 27 -8.05 4.72 -5.65
CA ASP A 27 -6.69 4.50 -5.14
C ASP A 27 -5.90 5.81 -4.89
N PRO A 28 -5.98 6.85 -5.75
CA PRO A 28 -5.30 8.12 -5.49
C PRO A 28 -5.79 8.87 -4.25
N ALA A 29 -6.96 8.54 -3.71
CA ALA A 29 -7.53 9.13 -2.51
C ALA A 29 -7.17 8.36 -1.22
N ALA A 30 -6.51 7.20 -1.33
CA ALA A 30 -6.24 6.32 -0.21
C ALA A 30 -5.36 7.00 0.86
N GLY A 31 -5.84 6.97 2.11
CA GLY A 31 -5.11 7.52 3.28
C GLY A 31 -5.10 9.06 3.37
N LEU A 32 -5.75 9.77 2.45
CA LEU A 32 -5.83 11.24 2.49
C LEU A 32 -7.03 11.70 3.32
N THR A 33 -6.91 12.89 3.92
CA THR A 33 -8.01 13.59 4.61
C THR A 33 -7.97 15.09 4.29
N GLY A 34 -8.98 15.85 4.72
CA GLY A 34 -9.03 17.31 4.59
C GLY A 34 -8.95 17.82 3.14
N ALA A 35 -8.29 18.97 2.95
CA ALA A 35 -8.07 19.55 1.63
C ALA A 35 -7.33 18.60 0.65
N PRO A 36 -6.26 17.87 1.05
CA PRO A 36 -5.63 16.88 0.17
C PRO A 36 -6.59 15.83 -0.39
N LEU A 37 -7.49 15.28 0.44
CA LEU A 37 -8.50 14.32 0.00
C LEU A 37 -9.46 14.95 -1.02
N LYS A 38 -9.95 16.16 -0.73
CA LYS A 38 -10.83 16.89 -1.67
C LYS A 38 -10.16 17.08 -3.03
N THR A 39 -8.91 17.53 -3.05
CA THR A 39 -8.15 17.74 -4.30
C THR A 39 -7.85 16.43 -5.04
N ALA A 40 -7.58 15.33 -4.32
CA ALA A 40 -7.41 14.01 -4.94
C ALA A 40 -8.71 13.51 -5.59
N LEU A 41 -9.84 13.63 -4.88
CA LEU A 41 -11.16 13.27 -5.40
C LEU A 41 -11.53 14.11 -6.62
N ARG A 42 -11.25 15.42 -6.62
CA ARG A 42 -11.38 16.27 -7.81
C ARG A 42 -10.62 15.69 -9.00
N GLY A 43 -9.35 15.31 -8.79
CA GLY A 43 -8.52 14.72 -9.84
C GLY A 43 -9.18 13.49 -10.47
N ILE A 44 -9.71 12.61 -9.63
CA ILE A 44 -10.42 11.38 -10.03
C ILE A 44 -11.68 11.74 -10.84
N ILE A 45 -12.57 12.56 -10.29
CA ILE A 45 -13.90 12.79 -10.87
C ILE A 45 -13.89 13.82 -12.01
N LYS A 46 -12.78 14.51 -12.24
CA LYS A 46 -12.53 15.31 -13.44
C LYS A 46 -12.15 14.42 -14.63
N GLN A 47 -11.47 13.31 -14.38
CA GLN A 47 -11.01 12.41 -15.43
C GLN A 47 -12.19 11.61 -16.01
N GLY A 48 -12.23 11.49 -17.33
CA GLY A 48 -13.25 10.67 -18.01
C GLY A 48 -14.63 11.33 -18.14
N HIS A 49 -14.87 12.49 -17.52
CA HIS A 49 -16.13 13.22 -17.65
C HIS A 49 -16.42 13.60 -19.10
N GLN A 50 -17.63 13.29 -19.56
CA GLN A 50 -18.17 13.60 -20.88
C GLN A 50 -19.33 14.59 -20.74
N ASP A 51 -19.15 15.77 -21.32
CA ASP A 51 -20.20 16.78 -21.39
C ASP A 51 -21.10 16.50 -22.61
N HIS A 52 -22.34 16.12 -22.34
CA HIS A 52 -23.36 15.85 -23.37
C HIS A 52 -24.21 17.07 -23.73
N GLY A 53 -23.83 18.26 -23.24
CA GLY A 53 -24.54 19.50 -23.44
C GLY A 53 -25.86 19.58 -22.66
N TYR A 54 -26.45 20.77 -22.63
CA TYR A 54 -27.63 21.04 -21.80
C TYR A 54 -28.89 20.29 -22.27
N ASP A 55 -29.01 20.01 -23.57
CA ASP A 55 -30.12 19.21 -24.11
C ASP A 55 -29.90 17.71 -23.91
N GLY A 56 -28.65 17.27 -23.70
CA GLY A 56 -28.31 15.87 -23.42
C GLY A 56 -28.96 15.36 -22.12
N LEU A 57 -29.18 16.24 -21.14
CA LEU A 57 -29.80 15.91 -19.86
C LEU A 57 -31.13 15.17 -20.03
N TRP A 58 -31.95 15.56 -21.02
CA TRP A 58 -33.22 14.89 -21.30
C TRP A 58 -33.05 13.41 -21.65
N THR A 59 -31.98 13.08 -22.38
CA THR A 59 -31.61 11.70 -22.69
C THR A 59 -31.06 10.99 -21.45
N GLY A 60 -30.28 11.68 -20.61
CA GLY A 60 -29.74 11.11 -19.37
C GLY A 60 -30.83 10.70 -18.38
N TYR A 61 -31.91 11.48 -18.27
CA TYR A 61 -33.03 11.19 -17.36
C TYR A 61 -33.78 9.90 -17.68
N ALA A 62 -33.62 9.37 -18.90
CA ALA A 62 -34.18 8.07 -19.27
C ALA A 62 -33.61 6.91 -18.43
N THR A 63 -32.43 7.09 -17.83
CA THR A 63 -31.75 6.07 -17.03
C THR A 63 -31.43 6.51 -15.60
N THR A 64 -31.24 7.80 -15.37
CA THR A 64 -30.73 8.33 -14.09
C THR A 64 -31.83 8.70 -13.08
N ASP A 65 -33.01 9.08 -13.55
CA ASP A 65 -34.04 9.72 -12.72
C ASP A 65 -35.44 9.09 -12.98
N ARG A 66 -35.47 7.75 -13.03
CA ARG A 66 -36.70 6.98 -13.22
C ARG A 66 -37.12 6.39 -11.88
N ASP A 67 -38.39 6.54 -11.52
CA ASP A 67 -38.88 5.96 -10.27
C ASP A 67 -39.09 4.45 -10.41
N TYR A 68 -38.14 3.72 -9.84
CA TYR A 68 -38.18 2.28 -9.64
C TYR A 68 -38.01 1.90 -8.16
N PHE A 69 -38.12 2.87 -7.25
CA PHE A 69 -37.72 2.73 -5.84
C PHE A 69 -38.86 2.99 -4.87
N TYR A 70 -39.76 3.92 -5.20
CA TYR A 70 -40.93 4.25 -4.40
C TYR A 70 -42.15 3.52 -4.97
N GLU A 71 -43.01 4.17 -5.75
CA GLU A 71 -44.16 3.56 -6.42
C GLU A 71 -43.75 2.55 -7.49
N ASN A 72 -42.52 2.67 -8.01
CA ASN A 72 -41.96 1.81 -9.05
C ASN A 72 -42.85 1.78 -10.31
N ASP A 73 -43.36 2.96 -10.67
CA ASP A 73 -44.27 3.15 -11.80
C ASP A 73 -43.53 3.54 -13.09
N GLY A 74 -42.21 3.71 -13.01
CA GLY A 74 -41.36 4.14 -14.09
C GLY A 74 -41.72 5.55 -14.56
N LYS A 75 -42.18 6.45 -13.71
CA LYS A 75 -42.27 7.89 -14.01
C LYS A 75 -40.93 8.56 -13.74
N ILE A 76 -40.89 9.88 -13.91
CA ILE A 76 -39.74 10.67 -13.47
C ILE A 76 -39.74 10.65 -11.93
N LEU A 77 -38.59 10.32 -11.34
CA LEU A 77 -38.38 10.49 -9.91
C LEU A 77 -38.04 11.96 -9.66
N ASP A 78 -39.05 12.71 -9.26
CA ASP A 78 -38.96 14.13 -8.95
C ASP A 78 -38.95 14.35 -7.44
N ILE A 79 -37.82 14.78 -6.90
CA ILE A 79 -37.64 15.02 -5.45
C ILE A 79 -38.61 16.09 -4.87
N TYR A 80 -39.32 16.85 -5.72
CA TYR A 80 -40.30 17.86 -5.35
C TYR A 80 -41.76 17.40 -5.47
N SER A 81 -42.05 16.26 -6.09
CA SER A 81 -43.36 15.59 -6.01
C SER A 81 -43.33 14.37 -5.09
N GLU A 82 -42.18 13.70 -5.05
CA GLU A 82 -42.02 12.38 -4.44
C GLU A 82 -42.51 12.32 -2.99
N ASN A 83 -43.31 11.31 -2.70
CA ASN A 83 -43.83 11.01 -1.37
C ASN A 83 -43.39 9.60 -0.93
N PRO A 84 -42.30 9.46 -0.15
CA PRO A 84 -41.76 8.15 0.22
C PRO A 84 -42.70 7.20 0.98
N ASN A 85 -43.84 7.70 1.49
CA ASN A 85 -44.77 6.94 2.33
C ASN A 85 -46.16 6.76 1.69
N GLY A 86 -46.35 7.12 0.43
CA GLY A 86 -47.64 6.98 -0.26
C GLY A 86 -47.60 7.63 -1.64
N PRO A 87 -48.70 7.59 -2.40
CA PRO A 87 -48.67 8.06 -3.77
C PRO A 87 -48.25 9.52 -3.89
N ASP A 88 -47.49 9.80 -4.93
CA ASP A 88 -47.17 11.14 -5.37
C ASP A 88 -48.43 11.99 -5.62
N PRO A 89 -48.39 13.30 -5.27
CA PRO A 89 -49.47 14.23 -5.56
C PRO A 89 -49.68 14.39 -7.08
N TYR A 90 -48.61 14.23 -7.87
CA TYR A 90 -48.62 14.22 -9.33
C TYR A 90 -47.34 13.54 -9.85
N THR A 91 -47.40 12.99 -11.07
CA THR A 91 -46.24 12.31 -11.68
C THR A 91 -46.02 12.77 -13.13
N PHE A 92 -44.80 12.59 -13.63
CA PHE A 92 -44.41 13.03 -14.97
C PHE A 92 -43.97 11.89 -15.87
N ASN A 93 -44.42 11.95 -17.13
CA ASN A 93 -43.96 11.07 -18.19
C ASN A 93 -42.73 11.66 -18.89
N LEU A 94 -41.68 10.85 -19.00
CA LEU A 94 -40.49 11.20 -19.77
C LEU A 94 -40.86 11.55 -21.22
N GLY A 95 -40.32 12.66 -21.72
CA GLY A 95 -40.46 13.09 -23.12
C GLY A 95 -41.79 13.77 -23.49
N THR A 96 -42.78 13.78 -22.60
CA THR A 96 -44.09 14.41 -22.87
C THR A 96 -44.40 15.56 -21.92
N ASN A 97 -44.03 15.45 -20.63
CA ASN A 97 -44.24 16.50 -19.65
C ASN A 97 -43.03 17.45 -19.47
N GLN A 98 -42.17 17.59 -20.49
CA GLN A 98 -41.00 18.48 -20.45
C GLN A 98 -41.39 19.91 -20.84
N CYS A 99 -41.11 20.89 -19.98
CA CYS A 99 -41.38 22.28 -20.35
C CYS A 99 -40.49 23.32 -19.66
N GLY A 100 -40.66 24.59 -20.07
CA GLY A 100 -40.04 25.75 -19.43
C GLY A 100 -41.03 26.83 -18.98
N GLN A 101 -42.33 26.57 -19.08
CA GLN A 101 -43.41 27.51 -18.72
C GLN A 101 -44.47 26.78 -17.89
N TYR A 102 -44.66 27.21 -16.66
CA TYR A 102 -45.53 26.57 -15.68
C TYR A 102 -46.17 27.63 -14.78
N SER A 103 -47.33 27.30 -14.23
CA SER A 103 -48.14 28.17 -13.36
C SER A 103 -48.47 27.52 -12.03
N SER A 104 -48.68 26.20 -12.05
CA SER A 104 -49.07 25.35 -10.92
C SER A 104 -48.14 24.15 -10.81
N GLU A 105 -48.10 23.53 -9.63
CA GLU A 105 -47.43 22.23 -9.43
C GLU A 105 -48.13 21.16 -10.28
N GLY A 106 -47.35 20.22 -10.83
CA GLY A 106 -47.84 19.16 -11.71
C GLY A 106 -48.03 19.57 -13.18
N ASP A 107 -47.79 20.85 -13.55
CA ASP A 107 -47.91 21.30 -14.95
C ASP A 107 -46.90 20.57 -15.86
N CYS A 108 -45.65 20.51 -15.42
CA CYS A 108 -44.54 19.90 -16.15
C CYS A 108 -43.30 19.78 -15.26
N TYR A 109 -42.32 19.00 -15.72
CA TYR A 109 -40.99 18.98 -15.11
C TYR A 109 -39.96 19.75 -15.96
N ASN A 110 -38.98 20.33 -15.29
CA ASN A 110 -37.83 21.01 -15.88
C ASN A 110 -36.52 20.52 -15.24
N ARG A 111 -35.40 21.17 -15.57
CA ARG A 111 -34.05 20.82 -15.07
C ARG A 111 -33.72 21.70 -13.88
N GLU A 112 -33.72 21.13 -12.69
CA GLU A 112 -33.30 21.79 -11.46
C GLU A 112 -31.79 21.69 -11.31
N HIS A 113 -31.15 22.85 -11.18
CA HIS A 113 -29.74 22.95 -10.89
C HIS A 113 -29.58 23.12 -9.39
N ILE A 114 -29.28 22.02 -8.68
CA ILE A 114 -29.14 22.02 -7.22
C ILE A 114 -28.14 23.09 -6.77
N VAL A 115 -27.05 23.28 -7.52
CA VAL A 115 -26.24 24.51 -7.46
C VAL A 115 -26.70 25.47 -8.57
N PRO A 116 -27.30 26.65 -8.27
CA PRO A 116 -27.95 27.48 -9.29
C PRO A 116 -26.99 27.97 -10.39
N GLN A 117 -27.43 27.94 -11.65
CA GLN A 117 -26.62 28.37 -12.80
C GLN A 117 -26.16 29.83 -12.73
N SER A 118 -26.90 30.68 -12.01
CA SER A 118 -26.57 32.09 -11.79
C SER A 118 -25.28 32.28 -10.99
N LEU A 119 -24.81 31.26 -10.26
CA LEU A 119 -23.59 31.35 -9.45
C LEU A 119 -22.31 31.15 -10.27
N PHE A 120 -22.40 30.47 -11.41
CA PHE A 120 -21.25 30.09 -12.24
C PHE A 120 -21.39 30.55 -13.70
N ASN A 121 -22.19 31.60 -13.96
CA ASN A 121 -22.38 32.20 -15.28
C ASN A 121 -22.84 31.22 -16.36
N GLN A 122 -23.58 30.17 -15.98
CA GLN A 122 -24.03 29.11 -16.90
C GLN A 122 -22.87 28.45 -17.68
N GLY A 123 -21.66 28.42 -17.11
CA GLY A 123 -20.48 27.84 -17.75
C GLY A 123 -20.58 26.32 -17.93
N TYR A 124 -20.01 25.81 -19.01
CA TYR A 124 -19.80 24.37 -19.22
C TYR A 124 -18.49 23.90 -18.56
N PRO A 125 -18.42 22.66 -18.05
CA PRO A 125 -19.46 21.61 -18.13
C PRO A 125 -20.50 21.65 -17.00
N MET A 126 -20.39 22.57 -16.04
CA MET A 126 -21.31 22.66 -14.89
C MET A 126 -22.78 22.76 -15.32
N LYS A 127 -23.06 23.48 -16.41
CA LYS A 127 -24.43 23.67 -16.92
C LYS A 127 -25.15 22.34 -17.26
N SER A 128 -24.43 21.27 -17.56
CA SER A 128 -24.96 19.99 -18.08
C SER A 128 -24.51 18.76 -17.29
N ASP A 129 -23.86 18.94 -16.15
CA ASP A 129 -23.39 17.83 -15.33
C ASP A 129 -24.53 17.17 -14.55
N ILE A 130 -24.88 15.94 -14.95
CA ILE A 130 -26.06 15.23 -14.44
C ILE A 130 -25.96 14.86 -12.95
N HIS A 131 -24.77 14.87 -12.35
CA HIS A 131 -24.60 14.50 -10.93
C HIS A 131 -25.28 15.47 -9.98
N PHE A 132 -25.54 16.73 -10.39
CA PHE A 132 -26.21 17.71 -9.54
C PHE A 132 -27.43 18.37 -10.21
N ILE A 133 -27.84 17.88 -11.38
CA ILE A 133 -29.00 18.41 -12.11
C ILE A 133 -30.08 17.34 -12.17
N ARG A 134 -31.23 17.61 -11.54
CA ARG A 134 -32.36 16.67 -11.43
C ARG A 134 -33.54 17.13 -12.31
N PRO A 135 -34.33 16.22 -12.88
CA PRO A 135 -35.64 16.57 -13.42
C PRO A 135 -36.63 16.76 -12.28
N THR A 136 -37.21 17.95 -12.15
CA THR A 136 -38.15 18.25 -11.06
C THR A 136 -39.33 19.08 -11.51
N ASP A 137 -40.39 19.14 -10.71
CA ASP A 137 -41.53 20.02 -10.94
C ASP A 137 -41.07 21.46 -11.23
N GLY A 138 -41.61 22.01 -12.31
CA GLY A 138 -41.24 23.34 -12.78
C GLY A 138 -41.63 24.43 -11.78
N LYS A 139 -42.82 24.34 -11.18
CA LYS A 139 -43.31 25.35 -10.24
C LYS A 139 -42.49 25.34 -8.95
N VAL A 140 -42.23 24.18 -8.35
CA VAL A 140 -41.42 24.07 -7.13
C VAL A 140 -39.98 24.55 -7.39
N ASN A 141 -39.37 24.16 -8.52
CA ASN A 141 -38.08 24.70 -8.95
C ASN A 141 -38.12 26.24 -9.10
N GLY A 142 -39.14 26.78 -9.77
CA GLY A 142 -39.33 28.22 -9.92
C GLY A 142 -39.47 28.96 -8.59
N MET A 143 -40.14 28.35 -7.60
CA MET A 143 -40.24 28.87 -6.24
C MET A 143 -38.89 28.82 -5.50
N ARG A 144 -38.13 27.74 -5.68
CA ARG A 144 -36.76 27.59 -5.12
C ARG A 144 -35.81 28.66 -5.65
N SER A 145 -35.95 29.05 -6.92
CA SER A 145 -35.16 30.13 -7.53
C SER A 145 -33.64 29.88 -7.40
N ASN A 146 -32.88 30.85 -6.86
CA ASN A 146 -31.46 30.68 -6.54
C ASN A 146 -31.18 30.64 -5.03
N TYR A 147 -32.19 30.37 -4.20
CA TYR A 147 -32.01 30.32 -2.76
C TYR A 147 -31.15 29.11 -2.34
N PRO A 148 -30.26 29.28 -1.35
CA PRO A 148 -29.49 28.17 -0.80
C PRO A 148 -30.42 27.17 -0.09
N PHE A 149 -29.93 25.94 0.05
CA PHE A 149 -30.68 24.92 0.78
C PHE A 149 -30.45 25.08 2.28
N GLY A 150 -31.48 24.85 3.08
CA GLY A 150 -31.35 24.97 4.53
C GLY A 150 -32.63 24.64 5.25
N LYS A 151 -32.60 24.66 6.58
CA LYS A 151 -33.77 24.39 7.40
C LYS A 151 -34.68 25.62 7.42
N VAL A 152 -35.97 25.48 7.17
CA VAL A 152 -36.95 26.56 7.22
C VAL A 152 -37.54 26.67 8.63
N ALA A 153 -37.48 27.87 9.21
CA ALA A 153 -38.12 28.21 10.48
C ALA A 153 -39.62 28.51 10.27
N THR A 154 -39.91 29.34 9.27
CA THR A 154 -41.26 29.81 8.95
C THR A 154 -41.41 29.80 7.44
N ALA A 155 -42.30 28.93 6.96
CA ALA A 155 -42.54 28.76 5.54
C ALA A 155 -43.35 29.93 4.97
N SER A 156 -42.84 30.55 3.90
CA SER A 156 -43.61 31.43 3.02
C SER A 156 -44.30 30.67 1.90
N TYR A 157 -43.83 29.46 1.60
CA TYR A 157 -44.43 28.52 0.66
C TYR A 157 -44.15 27.07 1.09
N THR A 158 -45.07 26.17 0.78
CA THR A 158 -44.95 24.72 1.00
C THR A 158 -45.52 24.03 -0.23
N SER A 159 -44.73 23.16 -0.87
CA SER A 159 -45.18 22.35 -2.01
C SER A 159 -46.12 21.22 -1.56
N ASP A 160 -46.77 20.57 -2.50
CA ASP A 160 -47.69 19.48 -2.22
C ASP A 160 -47.00 18.28 -1.56
N ASN A 161 -45.72 18.03 -1.89
CA ASN A 161 -44.92 16.99 -1.21
C ASN A 161 -44.40 17.41 0.18
N GLY A 162 -44.51 18.70 0.54
CA GLY A 162 -44.10 19.22 1.84
C GLY A 162 -42.73 19.90 1.89
N SER A 163 -42.05 20.06 0.75
CA SER A 163 -40.87 20.92 0.64
C SER A 163 -41.24 22.38 0.93
N LYS A 164 -40.32 23.17 1.49
CA LYS A 164 -40.62 24.50 2.02
C LYS A 164 -39.66 25.55 1.49
N LEU A 165 -40.19 26.75 1.27
CA LEU A 165 -39.39 27.97 1.11
C LEU A 165 -39.70 28.89 2.28
N GLY A 166 -38.70 29.52 2.87
CA GLY A 166 -38.94 30.49 3.94
C GLY A 166 -37.69 30.97 4.65
N ASN A 167 -37.90 31.67 5.77
CA ASN A 167 -36.81 32.17 6.60
C ASN A 167 -36.01 31.03 7.22
N SER A 168 -34.69 31.14 7.22
CA SER A 168 -33.79 30.10 7.71
C SER A 168 -33.83 29.91 9.23
N ALA A 169 -33.82 28.65 9.65
CA ALA A 169 -33.46 28.16 10.98
C ALA A 169 -32.03 27.57 11.01
N SER A 170 -31.31 27.56 9.88
CA SER A 170 -29.94 27.05 9.81
C SER A 170 -29.02 27.95 10.64
N ALA A 171 -28.24 27.36 11.54
CA ALA A 171 -27.35 28.12 12.41
C ALA A 171 -26.31 28.90 11.59
N GLY A 172 -26.24 30.22 11.79
CA GLY A 172 -25.30 31.10 11.11
C GLY A 172 -25.81 31.77 9.83
N TYR A 173 -27.08 31.55 9.44
CA TYR A 173 -27.70 32.24 8.31
C TYR A 173 -29.14 32.65 8.60
N GLY A 174 -29.49 33.89 8.25
CA GLY A 174 -30.82 34.47 8.51
C GLY A 174 -31.64 34.80 7.26
N GLY A 175 -31.14 34.45 6.07
CA GLY A 175 -31.82 34.71 4.81
C GLY A 175 -32.91 33.69 4.48
N THR A 176 -33.44 33.78 3.26
CA THR A 176 -34.37 32.79 2.71
C THR A 176 -33.61 31.52 2.31
N VAL A 177 -34.16 30.36 2.64
CA VAL A 177 -33.67 29.03 2.25
C VAL A 177 -34.80 28.18 1.70
N PHE A 178 -34.44 27.16 0.93
CA PHE A 178 -35.33 26.09 0.52
C PHE A 178 -35.00 24.79 1.29
N GLU A 179 -36.02 24.11 1.81
CA GLU A 179 -35.90 22.85 2.55
C GLU A 179 -36.65 21.74 1.79
N PRO A 180 -35.96 20.76 1.18
CA PRO A 180 -36.63 19.57 0.66
C PRO A 180 -37.15 18.71 1.81
N ILE A 181 -38.02 17.75 1.50
CA ILE A 181 -38.47 16.77 2.49
C ILE A 181 -37.30 15.93 3.03
N ASP A 182 -37.49 15.32 4.20
CA ASP A 182 -36.42 14.66 4.95
C ASP A 182 -35.69 13.55 4.16
N ALA A 183 -36.39 12.87 3.25
CA ALA A 183 -35.87 11.76 2.46
C ALA A 183 -34.91 12.16 1.31
N PHE A 184 -34.75 13.45 1.04
CA PHE A 184 -33.86 13.95 -0.04
C PHE A 184 -32.84 14.97 0.45
N LYS A 185 -32.73 15.15 1.76
CA LYS A 185 -31.81 16.13 2.36
C LYS A 185 -30.36 15.69 2.18
N GLY A 186 -30.09 14.40 2.33
CA GLY A 186 -28.79 13.78 2.11
C GLY A 186 -28.39 13.83 0.65
N ASP A 187 -29.32 13.56 -0.26
CA ASP A 187 -29.12 13.62 -1.72
C ASP A 187 -28.66 15.01 -2.14
N VAL A 188 -29.39 16.05 -1.70
CA VAL A 188 -29.03 17.45 -1.94
C VAL A 188 -27.64 17.76 -1.39
N ALA A 189 -27.33 17.32 -0.17
CA ALA A 189 -26.00 17.52 0.42
C ALA A 189 -24.90 16.86 -0.41
N ARG A 190 -25.07 15.61 -0.84
CA ARG A 190 -24.08 14.87 -1.63
C ARG A 190 -23.92 15.42 -3.05
N MET A 191 -24.99 15.97 -3.65
CA MET A 191 -24.91 16.69 -4.94
C MET A 191 -24.09 17.99 -4.81
N ILE A 192 -24.27 18.74 -3.72
CA ILE A 192 -23.51 19.97 -3.46
C ILE A 192 -22.05 19.66 -3.11
N PHE A 193 -21.78 18.65 -2.27
CA PHE A 193 -20.42 18.19 -1.97
C PHE A 193 -19.67 17.75 -3.23
N TYR A 194 -20.35 17.01 -4.12
CA TYR A 194 -19.83 16.69 -5.44
C TYR A 194 -19.47 17.95 -6.22
N PHE A 195 -20.39 18.92 -6.34
CA PHE A 195 -20.16 20.14 -7.10
C PHE A 195 -18.91 20.90 -6.63
N VAL A 196 -18.82 21.17 -5.32
CA VAL A 196 -17.69 21.95 -4.77
C VAL A 196 -16.36 21.19 -4.79
N THR A 197 -16.39 19.87 -4.97
CA THR A 197 -15.21 19.03 -5.17
C THR A 197 -14.83 18.97 -6.64
N ARG A 198 -15.78 18.71 -7.54
CA ARG A 198 -15.56 18.60 -8.98
C ARG A 198 -15.04 19.90 -9.59
N TYR A 199 -15.56 21.03 -9.12
CA TYR A 199 -15.27 22.37 -9.62
C TYR A 199 -14.42 23.20 -8.65
N GLU A 200 -13.64 22.53 -7.79
CA GLU A 200 -12.83 23.17 -6.75
C GLU A 200 -11.98 24.35 -7.26
N ALA A 201 -11.36 24.22 -8.44
CA ALA A 201 -10.44 25.23 -8.98
C ALA A 201 -11.17 26.45 -9.55
N GLU A 202 -12.44 26.26 -9.91
CA GLU A 202 -13.31 27.26 -10.51
C GLU A 202 -14.05 28.07 -9.43
N LEU A 203 -14.19 27.52 -8.20
CA LEU A 203 -14.89 28.16 -7.07
C LEU A 203 -14.49 29.62 -6.78
N PRO A 204 -13.21 30.04 -6.83
CA PRO A 204 -12.85 31.45 -6.59
C PRO A 204 -13.46 32.44 -7.60
N GLY A 205 -13.88 31.96 -8.78
CA GLY A 205 -14.54 32.77 -9.80
C GLY A 205 -16.07 32.79 -9.72
N PHE A 206 -16.67 32.03 -8.80
CA PHE A 206 -18.13 31.93 -8.69
C PHE A 206 -18.70 32.97 -7.73
N SER A 207 -19.94 33.38 -7.98
CA SER A 207 -20.72 34.14 -7.00
C SER A 207 -21.05 33.23 -5.82
N THR A 208 -20.97 33.77 -4.61
CA THR A 208 -21.19 32.97 -3.39
C THR A 208 -22.64 32.53 -3.26
N GLY A 209 -23.61 33.38 -3.66
CA GLY A 209 -25.04 33.08 -3.53
C GLY A 209 -25.48 32.74 -2.10
N ASN A 210 -24.70 33.17 -1.09
CA ASN A 210 -24.79 32.72 0.30
C ASN A 210 -24.58 31.22 0.54
N MET A 211 -24.17 30.44 -0.47
CA MET A 211 -23.97 28.99 -0.40
C MET A 211 -22.48 28.61 -0.57
N LEU A 212 -21.86 29.09 -1.65
CA LEU A 212 -20.47 28.84 -2.01
C LEU A 212 -19.52 29.74 -1.22
N GLY A 213 -18.33 29.23 -0.92
CA GLY A 213 -17.35 29.90 -0.05
C GLY A 213 -16.45 30.94 -0.74
N GLY A 214 -16.41 30.98 -2.08
CA GLY A 214 -15.50 31.87 -2.85
C GLY A 214 -14.02 31.50 -2.77
N SER A 215 -13.69 30.32 -2.23
CA SER A 215 -12.34 29.76 -2.14
C SER A 215 -12.35 28.29 -2.52
N THR A 216 -11.17 27.70 -2.77
CA THR A 216 -11.03 26.28 -3.11
C THR A 216 -11.37 25.37 -1.91
N PHE A 217 -11.07 25.80 -0.68
CA PHE A 217 -11.36 25.08 0.56
C PHE A 217 -11.92 26.03 1.63
N PRO A 218 -12.99 25.64 2.37
CA PRO A 218 -13.75 24.39 2.23
C PRO A 218 -14.60 24.32 0.96
N GLY A 219 -14.83 25.47 0.30
CA GLY A 219 -15.60 25.59 -0.94
C GLY A 219 -17.07 25.97 -0.73
N LEU A 220 -17.54 25.90 0.51
CA LEU A 220 -18.87 26.34 0.95
C LEU A 220 -18.73 27.41 2.02
N GLN A 221 -19.79 28.20 2.23
CA GLN A 221 -19.88 29.00 3.45
C GLN A 221 -20.01 28.08 4.66
N GLN A 222 -19.48 28.49 5.81
CA GLN A 222 -19.41 27.63 6.98
C GLN A 222 -20.79 27.16 7.46
N TRP A 223 -21.79 28.05 7.42
CA TRP A 223 -23.16 27.72 7.85
C TRP A 223 -23.78 26.65 6.93
N GLU A 224 -23.59 26.78 5.61
CA GLU A 224 -24.09 25.85 4.59
C GLU A 224 -23.42 24.49 4.77
N LEU A 225 -22.09 24.49 4.90
CA LEU A 225 -21.32 23.27 5.13
C LEU A 225 -21.82 22.49 6.36
N ASN A 226 -22.02 23.19 7.48
CA ASN A 226 -22.52 22.57 8.71
C ASN A 226 -23.93 21.99 8.52
N GLN A 227 -24.80 22.71 7.81
CA GLN A 227 -26.16 22.27 7.54
C GLN A 227 -26.19 21.03 6.63
N LEU A 228 -25.38 21.02 5.58
CA LEU A 228 -25.28 19.89 4.65
C LEU A 228 -24.63 18.67 5.30
N LEU A 229 -23.63 18.84 6.17
CA LEU A 229 -23.05 17.71 6.94
C LEU A 229 -24.08 17.10 7.91
N ALA A 230 -24.92 17.92 8.53
CA ALA A 230 -26.00 17.46 9.38
C ALA A 230 -27.04 16.66 8.56
N TRP A 231 -27.42 17.15 7.38
CA TRP A 231 -28.34 16.46 6.47
C TRP A 231 -27.76 15.16 5.93
N HIS A 232 -26.51 15.16 5.46
CA HIS A 232 -25.80 13.95 5.01
C HIS A 232 -25.74 12.86 6.08
N THR A 233 -25.64 13.25 7.36
CA THR A 233 -25.62 12.30 8.48
C THR A 233 -27.03 11.80 8.83
N ALA A 234 -28.03 12.67 8.78
CA ALA A 234 -29.41 12.35 9.11
C ALA A 234 -30.11 11.51 8.03
N ASP A 235 -29.69 11.67 6.78
CA ASP A 235 -30.24 11.00 5.60
C ASP A 235 -29.12 10.24 4.85
N PRO A 236 -28.85 8.98 5.23
CA PRO A 236 -27.80 8.15 4.64
C PRO A 236 -28.04 7.86 3.15
N VAL A 237 -26.98 7.42 2.46
CA VAL A 237 -27.05 7.07 1.03
C VAL A 237 -28.14 6.02 0.78
N SER A 238 -29.06 6.32 -0.12
CA SER A 238 -30.18 5.45 -0.47
C SER A 238 -29.85 4.49 -1.63
N ALA A 239 -30.69 3.48 -1.83
CA ALA A 239 -30.56 2.57 -2.98
C ALA A 239 -30.82 3.29 -4.33
N GLU A 240 -31.69 4.30 -4.32
CA GLU A 240 -31.95 5.18 -5.45
C GLU A 240 -30.68 5.92 -5.85
N GLU A 241 -29.98 6.52 -4.87
CA GLU A 241 -28.79 7.32 -5.16
C GLU A 241 -27.65 6.47 -5.72
N VAL A 242 -27.48 5.24 -5.20
CA VAL A 242 -26.51 4.28 -5.73
C VAL A 242 -26.84 3.94 -7.19
N ALA A 243 -28.11 3.67 -7.50
CA ALA A 243 -28.53 3.37 -8.86
C ALA A 243 -28.36 4.56 -9.80
N ARG A 244 -28.74 5.76 -9.34
CA ARG A 244 -28.53 7.01 -10.06
C ARG A 244 -27.06 7.29 -10.32
N ASN A 245 -26.18 7.08 -9.33
CA ASN A 245 -24.74 7.30 -9.48
C ASN A 245 -24.14 6.34 -10.53
N ASN A 246 -24.63 5.09 -10.57
CA ASN A 246 -24.24 4.10 -11.57
C ASN A 246 -24.72 4.45 -12.98
N ALA A 247 -25.98 4.88 -13.12
CA ALA A 247 -26.52 5.35 -14.38
C ALA A 247 -25.79 6.62 -14.85
N SER A 248 -25.48 7.52 -13.93
CA SER A 248 -24.73 8.76 -14.20
C SER A 248 -23.30 8.46 -14.63
N TYR A 249 -22.61 7.50 -14.01
CA TYR A 249 -21.29 7.05 -14.46
C TYR A 249 -21.33 6.46 -15.87
N THR A 250 -22.36 5.66 -16.18
CA THR A 250 -22.56 5.12 -17.53
C THR A 250 -22.78 6.24 -18.55
N TYR A 251 -23.52 7.28 -18.16
CA TYR A 251 -23.87 8.40 -19.02
C TYR A 251 -22.69 9.36 -19.23
N GLN A 252 -22.11 9.91 -18.16
CA GLN A 252 -21.10 10.97 -18.23
C GLN A 252 -19.67 10.54 -17.86
N GLY A 253 -19.42 9.28 -17.50
CA GLY A 253 -18.05 8.74 -17.34
C GLY A 253 -17.33 9.06 -16.03
N ASN A 254 -17.97 9.77 -15.09
CA ASN A 254 -17.44 10.03 -13.75
C ASN A 254 -18.48 9.74 -12.66
N ARG A 255 -18.05 9.61 -11.39
CA ARG A 255 -18.90 9.20 -10.25
C ARG A 255 -19.01 10.31 -9.20
N ASN A 256 -20.10 10.32 -8.43
CA ASN A 256 -20.19 11.09 -7.20
C ASN A 256 -19.51 10.31 -6.04
N PRO A 257 -18.37 10.79 -5.51
CA PRO A 257 -17.60 10.06 -4.51
C PRO A 257 -18.29 10.02 -3.14
N PHE A 258 -19.24 10.93 -2.87
CA PHE A 258 -19.95 11.02 -1.60
C PHE A 258 -21.13 10.05 -1.52
N ILE A 259 -21.57 9.50 -2.66
CA ILE A 259 -22.50 8.37 -2.71
C ILE A 259 -21.73 7.05 -2.53
N ASP A 260 -20.58 6.94 -3.20
CA ASP A 260 -19.78 5.71 -3.17
C ASP A 260 -19.06 5.47 -1.84
N ASN A 261 -18.61 6.55 -1.22
CA ASN A 261 -17.87 6.55 0.03
C ASN A 261 -18.38 7.71 0.90
N PRO A 262 -19.56 7.59 1.54
CA PRO A 262 -20.16 8.68 2.32
C PRO A 262 -19.30 9.16 3.49
N ALA A 263 -18.33 8.36 3.94
CA ALA A 263 -17.33 8.76 4.92
C ALA A 263 -16.44 9.92 4.43
N TYR A 264 -16.25 10.11 3.13
CA TYR A 264 -15.44 11.20 2.57
C TYR A 264 -15.93 12.58 2.97
N ALA A 265 -17.25 12.79 3.13
CA ALA A 265 -17.77 14.09 3.59
C ALA A 265 -17.18 14.48 4.95
N ASN A 266 -17.17 13.53 5.91
CA ASN A 266 -16.59 13.75 7.23
C ASN A 266 -15.06 13.74 7.22
N GLN A 267 -14.41 12.95 6.36
CA GLN A 267 -12.94 12.96 6.25
C GLN A 267 -12.40 14.26 5.64
N ILE A 268 -13.19 14.96 4.81
CA ILE A 268 -12.81 16.25 4.21
C ILE A 268 -13.17 17.42 5.12
N TRP A 269 -14.42 17.47 5.60
CA TRP A 269 -14.99 18.65 6.25
C TRP A 269 -15.50 18.42 7.67
N GLY A 270 -15.55 17.16 8.11
CA GLY A 270 -15.90 16.85 9.49
C GLY A 270 -14.92 17.51 10.45
N THR A 271 -15.35 17.68 11.69
CA THR A 271 -14.39 18.01 12.75
C THR A 271 -13.36 16.90 12.78
N PRO A 272 -12.05 17.16 12.57
CA PRO A 272 -11.06 16.11 12.65
C PRO A 272 -11.24 15.47 14.02
N VAL A 273 -11.56 14.18 14.02
CA VAL A 273 -11.49 13.39 15.25
C VAL A 273 -10.01 13.44 15.58
N ILE A 274 -9.62 14.30 16.52
CA ILE A 274 -8.25 14.31 17.01
C ILE A 274 -8.09 12.94 17.65
N ASP A 275 -7.35 12.09 16.97
CA ASP A 275 -7.05 10.79 17.50
C ASP A 275 -6.10 10.99 18.67
N THR A 276 -6.63 10.76 19.87
CA THR A 276 -5.88 10.88 21.12
C THR A 276 -5.67 9.51 21.75
N VAL A 277 -6.19 8.47 21.13
CA VAL A 277 -6.10 7.11 21.61
C VAL A 277 -4.93 6.46 20.88
N ALA A 278 -3.99 5.92 21.64
CA ALA A 278 -2.86 5.23 21.07
C ALA A 278 -3.25 3.81 20.64
N PRO A 279 -2.60 3.25 19.60
CA PRO A 279 -2.82 1.86 19.21
C PRO A 279 -2.48 0.88 20.33
N THR A 280 -3.04 -0.34 20.26
CA THR A 280 -2.61 -1.45 21.11
C THR A 280 -1.17 -1.85 20.79
N ALA A 281 -0.48 -2.50 21.74
CA ALA A 281 0.84 -3.08 21.46
C ALA A 281 0.75 -4.16 20.36
N PRO A 282 1.69 -4.22 19.41
CA PRO A 282 1.85 -5.39 18.55
C PRO A 282 2.14 -6.64 19.38
N THR A 283 1.71 -7.81 18.92
CA THR A 283 1.88 -9.08 19.67
C THR A 283 2.53 -10.17 18.82
N ASN A 284 2.95 -11.27 19.46
CA ASN A 284 3.57 -12.42 18.79
C ASN A 284 4.77 -12.04 17.90
N LEU A 285 5.59 -11.08 18.34
CA LEU A 285 6.85 -10.78 17.66
C LEU A 285 7.75 -12.01 17.74
N ILE A 286 8.24 -12.44 16.58
CA ILE A 286 9.19 -13.55 16.43
C ILE A 286 10.33 -13.17 15.51
N THR A 287 11.51 -13.76 15.74
CA THR A 287 12.67 -13.68 14.83
C THR A 287 12.71 -14.89 13.90
N LEU A 288 13.03 -14.67 12.64
CA LEU A 288 13.05 -15.67 11.58
C LEU A 288 14.33 -15.51 10.73
N ASN A 289 14.75 -16.60 10.10
CA ASN A 289 15.78 -16.62 9.05
C ASN A 289 17.07 -15.83 9.41
N PRO A 290 17.70 -16.05 10.57
CA PRO A 290 18.94 -15.36 10.89
C PRO A 290 20.01 -15.72 9.85
N THR A 291 20.71 -14.70 9.36
CA THR A 291 21.96 -14.84 8.60
C THR A 291 23.11 -14.35 9.48
N SER A 292 24.33 -14.26 8.94
CA SER A 292 25.44 -13.66 9.67
C SER A 292 25.34 -12.15 9.85
N ASN A 293 24.45 -11.45 9.11
CA ASN A 293 24.33 -9.99 9.17
C ASN A 293 22.88 -9.45 9.11
N THR A 294 21.89 -10.33 9.02
CA THR A 294 20.46 -9.97 8.99
C THR A 294 19.61 -10.88 9.85
N ILE A 295 18.49 -10.36 10.34
CA ILE A 295 17.42 -11.13 10.99
C ILE A 295 16.07 -10.62 10.46
N SER A 296 15.20 -11.53 10.02
CA SER A 296 13.82 -11.19 9.65
C SER A 296 12.91 -11.27 10.88
N LEU A 297 11.87 -10.46 10.88
CA LEU A 297 10.90 -10.32 11.97
C LEU A 297 9.48 -10.42 11.42
N SER A 298 8.59 -11.01 12.21
CA SER A 298 7.14 -11.02 11.94
C SER A 298 6.38 -10.86 13.25
N TRP A 299 5.23 -10.19 13.21
CA TRP A 299 4.36 -9.98 14.36
C TRP A 299 2.89 -9.94 13.94
N THR A 300 2.00 -10.00 14.93
CA THR A 300 0.57 -9.73 14.78
C THR A 300 0.31 -8.22 14.86
N ALA A 301 -0.49 -7.71 13.94
CA ALA A 301 -0.83 -6.29 13.85
C ALA A 301 -1.43 -5.73 15.15
N ALA A 302 -1.12 -4.47 15.43
CA ALA A 302 -1.82 -3.68 16.43
C ALA A 302 -3.21 -3.26 15.89
N THR A 303 -4.12 -2.93 16.81
CA THR A 303 -5.43 -2.36 16.49
C THR A 303 -5.56 -0.97 17.10
N ASP A 304 -6.37 -0.14 16.47
CA ASP A 304 -6.60 1.24 16.87
C ASP A 304 -8.05 1.64 16.50
N ASN A 305 -8.60 2.69 17.10
CA ASN A 305 -9.96 3.18 16.82
C ASN A 305 -10.08 3.85 15.45
N ILE A 306 -9.00 4.41 14.90
CA ILE A 306 -8.98 4.95 13.52
C ILE A 306 -8.09 4.08 12.64
N GLY A 307 -6.88 3.76 13.10
CA GLY A 307 -5.99 2.85 12.37
C GLY A 307 -4.51 3.02 12.67
N VAL A 308 -3.76 1.94 12.46
CA VAL A 308 -2.31 1.93 12.61
C VAL A 308 -1.66 2.32 11.29
N ALA A 309 -0.78 3.32 11.32
CA ALA A 309 -0.10 3.83 10.14
C ALA A 309 1.26 3.16 9.90
N SER A 310 2.02 2.85 10.95
CA SER A 310 3.37 2.29 10.83
C SER A 310 3.85 1.54 12.08
N TYR A 311 4.96 0.84 11.95
CA TYR A 311 5.65 0.08 12.99
C TYR A 311 7.13 0.45 13.03
N ASP A 312 7.58 0.98 14.16
CA ASP A 312 8.99 1.25 14.45
C ASP A 312 9.64 -0.01 15.03
N VAL A 313 10.73 -0.47 14.41
CA VAL A 313 11.44 -1.70 14.76
C VAL A 313 12.76 -1.36 15.45
N TYR A 314 12.93 -1.85 16.68
CA TYR A 314 14.10 -1.59 17.50
C TYR A 314 14.94 -2.85 17.70
N ALA A 315 16.26 -2.68 17.78
CA ALA A 315 17.20 -3.73 18.20
C ALA A 315 18.10 -3.17 19.31
N ASN A 316 18.13 -3.84 20.46
CA ASN A 316 18.84 -3.40 21.67
C ASN A 316 18.50 -1.94 22.06
N GLY A 317 17.24 -1.54 21.89
CA GLY A 317 16.75 -0.18 22.19
C GLY A 317 17.05 0.88 21.13
N ILE A 318 17.73 0.54 20.04
CA ILE A 318 18.03 1.48 18.94
C ILE A 318 17.06 1.25 17.78
N LEU A 319 16.43 2.31 17.28
CA LEU A 319 15.56 2.26 16.10
C LEU A 319 16.37 1.83 14.88
N LYS A 320 15.92 0.78 14.18
CA LYS A 320 16.57 0.24 12.99
C LYS A 320 15.83 0.61 11.71
N THR A 321 14.51 0.56 11.72
CA THR A 321 13.67 0.85 10.56
C THR A 321 12.23 1.11 10.96
N THR A 322 11.44 1.67 10.04
CA THR A 322 10.01 1.88 10.15
C THR A 322 9.33 1.29 8.93
N VAL A 323 8.28 0.48 9.14
CA VAL A 323 7.56 -0.21 8.05
C VAL A 323 6.05 -0.04 8.22
N SER A 324 5.28 -0.15 7.14
CA SER A 324 3.80 -0.11 7.18
C SER A 324 3.16 -1.50 7.33
N GLY A 325 3.89 -2.57 7.02
CA GLY A 325 3.45 -3.97 7.14
C GLY A 325 3.80 -4.59 8.49
N THR A 326 3.47 -5.88 8.65
CA THR A 326 3.70 -6.66 9.88
C THR A 326 4.97 -7.54 9.84
N THR A 327 5.90 -7.19 8.95
CA THR A 327 7.19 -7.88 8.78
C THR A 327 8.29 -6.87 8.51
N ALA A 328 9.52 -7.21 8.90
CA ALA A 328 10.71 -6.41 8.61
C ALA A 328 11.96 -7.30 8.51
N THR A 329 13.00 -6.84 7.81
CA THR A 329 14.34 -7.45 7.86
C THR A 329 15.33 -6.41 8.36
N VAL A 330 15.94 -6.68 9.51
CA VAL A 330 16.98 -5.82 10.08
C VAL A 330 18.32 -6.28 9.54
N SER A 331 19.04 -5.38 8.87
CA SER A 331 20.36 -5.63 8.28
C SER A 331 21.49 -4.91 9.03
N GLY A 332 22.74 -5.18 8.65
CA GLY A 332 23.92 -4.54 9.26
C GLY A 332 24.20 -5.02 10.69
N LEU A 333 23.76 -6.24 11.03
CA LEU A 333 24.01 -6.86 12.32
C LEU A 333 25.40 -7.51 12.34
N MET A 334 26.04 -7.54 13.52
CA MET A 334 27.31 -8.24 13.70
C MET A 334 27.06 -9.76 13.75
N PRO A 335 27.96 -10.59 13.20
CA PRO A 335 27.86 -12.05 13.29
C PRO A 335 27.99 -12.57 14.73
N SER A 336 27.47 -13.78 14.97
CA SER A 336 27.51 -14.44 16.29
C SER A 336 27.07 -13.54 17.45
N THR A 337 26.15 -12.61 17.19
CA THR A 337 25.73 -11.59 18.14
C THR A 337 24.23 -11.73 18.38
N THR A 338 23.84 -11.82 19.65
CA THR A 338 22.43 -11.81 20.03
C THR A 338 21.91 -10.39 20.07
N TYR A 339 20.77 -10.18 19.42
CA TYR A 339 20.02 -8.93 19.42
C TYR A 339 18.63 -9.19 20.02
N THR A 340 18.19 -8.27 20.88
CA THR A 340 16.83 -8.25 21.42
C THR A 340 16.00 -7.24 20.65
N PHE A 341 14.92 -7.71 20.03
CA PHE A 341 14.02 -6.90 19.21
C PHE A 341 12.72 -6.57 19.92
N HIS A 342 12.17 -5.40 19.64
CA HIS A 342 10.78 -5.05 19.96
C HIS A 342 10.22 -4.09 18.90
N VAL A 343 8.90 -3.99 18.83
CA VAL A 343 8.18 -3.17 17.84
C VAL A 343 7.19 -2.24 18.54
N ILE A 344 7.07 -1.01 18.04
CA ILE A 344 6.08 -0.02 18.49
C ILE A 344 5.22 0.37 17.28
N ALA A 345 3.92 0.17 17.36
CA ALA A 345 2.96 0.72 16.39
C ALA A 345 2.74 2.23 16.61
N LYS A 346 2.49 2.96 15.53
CA LYS A 346 2.09 4.37 15.51
C LYS A 346 0.87 4.55 14.61
N ASP A 347 -0.08 5.36 15.05
CA ASP A 347 -1.20 5.81 14.22
C ASP A 347 -0.80 6.99 13.32
N ALA A 348 -1.76 7.53 12.56
CA ALA A 348 -1.56 8.69 11.70
C ALA A 348 -1.48 10.02 12.47
N ALA A 349 -1.95 10.07 13.71
CA ALA A 349 -1.86 11.23 14.60
C ALA A 349 -0.51 11.33 15.33
N GLY A 350 0.31 10.27 15.26
CA GLY A 350 1.61 10.17 15.89
C GLY A 350 1.60 9.58 17.29
N ASN A 351 0.48 9.01 17.77
CA ASN A 351 0.41 8.38 19.07
C ASN A 351 1.15 7.02 19.03
N PRO A 352 2.15 6.80 19.91
CA PRO A 352 2.83 5.52 19.99
C PRO A 352 2.09 4.54 20.89
N SER A 353 1.98 3.29 20.45
CA SER A 353 1.58 2.16 21.29
C SER A 353 2.63 1.82 22.35
N PRO A 354 2.28 1.04 23.39
CA PRO A 354 3.27 0.32 24.19
C PRO A 354 4.08 -0.65 23.32
N SER A 355 5.30 -0.97 23.75
CA SER A 355 6.16 -1.96 23.06
C SER A 355 5.52 -3.34 23.01
N SER A 356 5.79 -4.08 21.93
CA SER A 356 5.49 -5.50 21.81
C SER A 356 6.21 -6.36 22.86
N ASN A 357 5.93 -7.66 22.86
CA ASN A 357 6.87 -8.61 23.47
C ASN A 357 8.27 -8.48 22.85
N THR A 358 9.30 -8.83 23.60
CA THR A 358 10.65 -8.95 23.07
C THR A 358 10.84 -10.28 22.34
N ALA A 359 11.68 -10.28 21.32
CA ALA A 359 12.14 -11.50 20.65
C ALA A 359 13.66 -11.43 20.48
N ASP A 360 14.37 -12.46 20.93
CA ASP A 360 15.81 -12.56 20.78
C ASP A 360 16.16 -13.33 19.52
N GLY A 361 17.13 -12.81 18.76
CA GLY A 361 17.69 -13.49 17.60
C GLY A 361 19.20 -13.38 17.61
N THR A 362 19.87 -14.52 17.44
CA THR A 362 21.32 -14.59 17.30
C THR A 362 21.67 -14.72 15.83
N THR A 363 22.46 -13.79 15.31
CA THR A 363 23.01 -13.90 13.96
C THR A 363 23.91 -15.13 13.87
N LEU A 364 23.95 -15.76 12.70
CA LEU A 364 24.82 -16.89 12.46
C LEU A 364 26.30 -16.45 12.53
N ALA A 365 27.18 -17.43 12.70
CA ALA A 365 28.60 -17.18 12.51
C ALA A 365 28.83 -16.63 11.10
N GLY A 366 29.72 -15.64 10.99
CA GLY A 366 30.20 -15.21 9.70
C GLY A 366 30.89 -16.39 9.02
N GLN A 367 30.72 -16.55 7.71
CA GLN A 367 31.48 -17.58 7.02
C GLN A 367 32.98 -17.24 7.14
N PRO A 368 33.85 -18.20 7.50
CA PRO A 368 35.29 -18.03 7.35
C PRO A 368 35.53 -17.69 5.88
N GLY A 369 36.18 -16.55 5.63
CA GLY A 369 36.29 -15.97 4.29
C GLY A 369 36.59 -17.03 3.23
N GLY A 370 35.73 -17.08 2.21
CA GLY A 370 35.93 -17.91 1.04
C GLY A 370 37.31 -17.68 0.42
N THR A 371 37.69 -18.55 -0.52
CA THR A 371 38.93 -18.40 -1.29
C THR A 371 39.08 -16.96 -1.79
N SER A 372 40.26 -16.36 -1.61
CA SER A 372 40.58 -15.05 -2.17
C SER A 372 40.35 -15.09 -3.68
N CYS A 373 39.50 -14.20 -4.19
CA CYS A 373 39.05 -14.23 -5.58
C CYS A 373 39.52 -13.04 -6.40
N GLY A 374 40.03 -12.01 -5.74
CA GLY A 374 40.71 -10.95 -6.43
C GLY A 374 41.44 -10.02 -5.48
N THR A 375 42.38 -9.30 -6.07
CA THR A 375 43.20 -8.30 -5.41
C THR A 375 43.40 -7.13 -6.34
N GLU A 376 43.54 -5.94 -5.76
CA GLU A 376 44.07 -4.75 -6.39
C GLU A 376 45.13 -4.18 -5.44
N ASN A 377 46.39 -4.29 -5.88
CA ASN A 377 47.57 -3.84 -5.14
C ASN A 377 48.08 -2.47 -5.63
N PHE A 378 47.36 -1.84 -6.55
CA PHE A 378 47.59 -0.49 -7.07
C PHE A 378 48.93 -0.26 -7.80
N GLU A 379 49.74 -1.30 -7.98
CA GLU A 379 51.04 -1.20 -8.66
C GLU A 379 50.92 -0.89 -10.17
N SER A 380 49.79 -1.24 -10.76
CA SER A 380 49.47 -1.00 -12.17
C SER A 380 48.92 0.41 -12.45
N ILE A 381 48.77 1.25 -11.42
CA ILE A 381 48.34 2.64 -11.59
C ILE A 381 49.33 3.39 -12.49
N PRO A 382 48.83 4.19 -13.47
CA PRO A 382 49.67 5.01 -14.32
C PRO A 382 50.43 6.07 -13.51
N ASN A 383 51.67 6.35 -13.91
CA ASN A 383 52.44 7.44 -13.33
C ASN A 383 51.66 8.74 -13.53
N GLY A 384 51.21 9.31 -12.42
CA GLY A 384 50.39 10.51 -12.38
C GLY A 384 50.93 11.45 -11.31
N GLY A 385 50.98 12.73 -11.65
CA GLY A 385 51.48 13.74 -10.73
C GLY A 385 50.49 14.05 -9.60
N ASN A 386 50.84 15.06 -8.82
CA ASN A 386 50.09 15.61 -7.70
C ASN A 386 48.73 16.27 -8.04
N GLY A 387 48.27 16.19 -9.30
CA GLY A 387 47.02 16.76 -9.77
C GLY A 387 45.83 15.80 -9.58
N TYR A 388 44.71 16.31 -9.07
CA TYR A 388 43.47 15.56 -8.94
C TYR A 388 42.76 15.45 -10.29
N GLY A 389 42.41 14.24 -10.68
CA GLY A 389 41.65 13.98 -11.89
C GLY A 389 41.12 12.56 -11.92
N THR A 390 40.56 12.16 -13.06
CA THR A 390 40.14 10.77 -13.28
C THR A 390 41.35 9.91 -13.66
N ARG A 391 41.55 8.81 -12.95
CA ARG A 391 42.62 7.83 -13.16
C ARG A 391 41.98 6.51 -13.54
N THR A 392 42.44 5.92 -14.64
CA THR A 392 41.98 4.60 -15.08
C THR A 392 43.17 3.68 -15.28
N TRP A 393 43.04 2.45 -14.82
CA TRP A 393 44.04 1.40 -15.00
C TRP A 393 43.36 0.03 -15.05
N THR A 394 44.11 -0.99 -15.43
CA THR A 394 43.60 -2.37 -15.45
C THR A 394 44.57 -3.26 -14.69
N ASN A 395 44.04 -4.03 -13.74
CA ASN A 395 44.77 -5.03 -12.97
C ASN A 395 44.01 -6.35 -13.02
N ALA A 396 44.70 -7.46 -13.31
CA ALA A 396 44.12 -8.80 -13.38
C ALA A 396 42.81 -8.91 -14.22
N GLY A 397 42.69 -8.12 -15.29
CA GLY A 397 41.51 -8.09 -16.17
C GLY A 397 40.33 -7.24 -15.66
N ILE A 398 40.49 -6.55 -14.53
CA ILE A 398 39.51 -5.63 -13.96
C ILE A 398 39.96 -4.20 -14.27
N SER A 399 39.10 -3.42 -14.90
CA SER A 399 39.35 -1.99 -15.13
C SER A 399 38.88 -1.19 -13.92
N TRP A 400 39.75 -0.34 -13.39
CA TRP A 400 39.46 0.53 -12.25
C TRP A 400 39.41 1.98 -12.69
N THR A 401 38.48 2.73 -12.12
CA THR A 401 38.34 4.17 -12.33
C THR A 401 38.29 4.87 -10.98
N ALA A 402 39.24 5.77 -10.73
CA ALA A 402 39.25 6.63 -9.57
C ALA A 402 38.99 8.09 -9.99
N THR A 403 38.01 8.77 -9.39
CA THR A 403 37.74 10.19 -9.63
C THR A 403 38.30 11.05 -8.51
N ASP A 404 38.56 12.34 -8.79
CA ASP A 404 39.19 13.28 -7.85
C ASP A 404 40.42 12.67 -7.13
N ALA A 405 41.29 12.04 -7.93
CA ALA A 405 42.36 11.18 -7.44
C ALA A 405 43.75 11.57 -7.98
N ARG A 406 44.77 11.30 -7.16
CA ARG A 406 46.20 11.50 -7.42
C ARG A 406 46.99 10.21 -7.09
N THR A 407 48.20 10.07 -7.64
CA THR A 407 48.93 8.79 -7.63
C THR A 407 50.40 8.92 -7.18
N ASP A 408 50.76 10.06 -6.58
CA ASP A 408 52.12 10.37 -6.09
C ASP A 408 52.33 10.06 -4.60
N GLN A 409 51.33 9.48 -3.93
CA GLN A 409 51.42 9.05 -2.54
C GLN A 409 51.52 7.54 -2.45
N THR A 410 52.02 7.04 -1.33
CA THR A 410 52.35 5.63 -1.12
C THR A 410 51.80 5.13 0.21
N ILE A 411 51.47 3.85 0.34
CA ILE A 411 51.36 3.16 1.64
C ILE A 411 52.47 2.12 1.72
N ALA A 412 52.34 1.01 0.98
CA ALA A 412 53.33 -0.07 0.88
C ALA A 412 53.77 -0.31 -0.57
N GLY A 413 53.96 0.77 -1.31
CA GLY A 413 54.12 0.74 -2.77
C GLY A 413 53.40 1.92 -3.39
N LYS A 414 52.79 1.73 -4.57
CA LYS A 414 51.90 2.73 -5.16
C LYS A 414 50.54 2.69 -4.45
N ALA A 415 49.96 3.87 -4.19
CA ALA A 415 48.60 3.96 -3.68
C ALA A 415 47.77 4.96 -4.49
N ILE A 416 46.46 4.71 -4.60
CA ILE A 416 45.53 5.71 -5.14
C ILE A 416 45.08 6.62 -4.00
N THR A 417 45.26 7.93 -4.15
CA THR A 417 44.79 8.89 -3.14
C THR A 417 43.57 9.64 -3.63
N ILE A 418 42.46 9.49 -2.91
CA ILE A 418 41.15 10.05 -3.26
C ILE A 418 40.78 11.17 -2.30
N ARG A 419 40.22 12.25 -2.83
CA ARG A 419 39.65 13.35 -2.04
C ARG A 419 38.12 13.25 -1.97
N ASN A 420 37.36 13.89 -2.85
CA ASN A 420 35.90 13.85 -2.88
C ASN A 420 35.37 12.98 -4.04
N GLY A 421 36.03 11.85 -4.27
CA GLY A 421 35.79 11.01 -5.43
C GLY A 421 35.41 9.58 -5.05
N GLU A 422 35.39 8.74 -6.07
CA GLU A 422 35.08 7.33 -5.95
C GLU A 422 36.14 6.46 -6.63
N LEU A 423 36.36 5.26 -6.10
CA LEU A 423 37.05 4.17 -6.78
C LEU A 423 36.00 3.14 -7.22
N THR A 424 35.92 2.86 -8.51
CA THR A 424 34.92 1.96 -9.10
C THR A 424 35.59 0.90 -9.97
N SER A 425 35.22 -0.36 -9.81
CA SER A 425 35.66 -1.47 -10.68
C SER A 425 34.77 -1.62 -11.91
N SER A 426 35.27 -2.28 -12.95
CA SER A 426 34.43 -2.92 -13.96
C SER A 426 33.66 -4.10 -13.33
N THR A 427 32.77 -4.72 -14.10
CA THR A 427 32.06 -5.91 -13.65
C THR A 427 33.03 -7.04 -13.29
N ILE A 428 32.90 -7.58 -12.08
CA ILE A 428 33.64 -8.73 -11.56
C ILE A 428 32.65 -9.89 -11.41
N SER A 429 33.00 -11.08 -11.90
CA SER A 429 32.18 -12.29 -11.75
C SER A 429 32.55 -13.05 -10.45
N GLY A 430 31.65 -13.89 -9.96
CA GLY A 430 31.92 -14.76 -8.80
C GLY A 430 31.49 -14.21 -7.43
N GLY A 431 30.81 -13.06 -7.40
CA GLY A 431 30.27 -12.47 -6.18
C GLY A 431 31.34 -12.01 -5.19
N ILE A 432 30.88 -11.55 -4.01
CA ILE A 432 31.75 -11.09 -2.93
C ILE A 432 31.19 -11.46 -1.56
N GLN A 433 32.05 -11.99 -0.70
CA GLN A 433 31.72 -12.37 0.68
C GLN A 433 32.41 -11.46 1.70
N SER A 434 33.66 -11.08 1.47
CA SER A 434 34.37 -10.10 2.29
C SER A 434 35.25 -9.20 1.42
N LEU A 435 35.53 -8.01 1.92
CA LEU A 435 36.40 -7.01 1.31
C LEU A 435 37.35 -6.49 2.38
N THR A 436 38.65 -6.51 2.10
CA THR A 436 39.69 -5.94 2.95
C THR A 436 40.39 -4.82 2.21
N LEU A 437 40.65 -3.69 2.88
CA LEU A 437 41.37 -2.56 2.31
C LEU A 437 42.26 -1.91 3.35
N THR A 438 43.43 -1.44 2.92
CA THR A 438 44.33 -0.61 3.71
C THR A 438 44.11 0.86 3.37
N THR A 439 43.93 1.70 4.39
CA THR A 439 43.73 3.15 4.22
C THR A 439 44.73 3.94 5.06
N GLN A 440 45.10 5.12 4.57
CA GLN A 440 45.83 6.11 5.36
C GLN A 440 45.55 7.53 4.89
N LEU A 441 45.24 8.43 5.82
CA LEU A 441 45.12 9.86 5.58
C LEU A 441 46.52 10.46 5.40
N LYS A 442 46.82 11.01 4.21
CA LYS A 442 48.17 11.48 3.85
C LYS A 442 48.43 12.96 4.12
N PHE A 443 47.38 13.74 4.28
CA PHE A 443 47.45 15.18 4.47
C PHE A 443 46.63 15.57 5.70
N GLY A 444 46.94 16.72 6.31
CA GLY A 444 46.19 17.24 7.46
C GLY A 444 44.68 17.20 7.22
N GLY A 445 43.95 16.69 8.20
CA GLY A 445 42.52 16.37 8.10
C GLY A 445 42.02 15.67 9.36
N SER A 446 40.82 15.11 9.29
CA SER A 446 40.20 14.35 10.39
C SER A 446 39.96 12.90 9.99
N SER A 447 39.93 11.99 10.96
CA SER A 447 39.52 10.61 10.72
C SER A 447 38.10 10.55 10.16
N GLY A 448 37.84 9.58 9.30
CA GLY A 448 36.54 9.38 8.68
C GLY A 448 36.38 7.96 8.16
N SER A 449 35.48 7.76 7.19
CA SER A 449 35.28 6.46 6.57
C SER A 449 34.86 6.57 5.10
N PHE A 450 35.26 5.60 4.29
CA PHE A 450 34.67 5.35 2.98
C PHE A 450 33.37 4.55 3.14
N ASN A 451 32.35 4.86 2.34
CA ASN A 451 31.25 3.93 2.13
C ASN A 451 31.68 2.88 1.11
N VAL A 452 31.32 1.63 1.35
CA VAL A 452 31.57 0.51 0.44
C VAL A 452 30.25 0.08 -0.16
N LEU A 453 30.13 0.21 -1.48
CA LEU A 453 28.93 -0.14 -2.22
C LEU A 453 29.22 -1.32 -3.14
N ILE A 454 28.33 -2.31 -3.13
CA ILE A 454 28.32 -3.41 -4.09
C ILE A 454 27.05 -3.28 -4.92
N ASN A 455 27.17 -3.17 -6.24
CA ASN A 455 26.03 -2.93 -7.14
C ASN A 455 25.15 -1.73 -6.70
N ASN A 456 25.79 -0.64 -6.25
CA ASN A 456 25.17 0.57 -5.69
C ASN A 456 24.40 0.40 -4.36
N VAL A 457 24.46 -0.76 -3.71
CA VAL A 457 23.93 -0.96 -2.35
C VAL A 457 25.06 -0.79 -1.35
N ASN A 458 24.88 0.07 -0.33
CA ASN A 458 25.87 0.24 0.73
C ASN A 458 25.95 -1.01 1.62
N VAL A 459 27.13 -1.63 1.72
CA VAL A 459 27.37 -2.86 2.47
C VAL A 459 28.20 -2.64 3.74
N GLY A 460 28.67 -1.42 3.98
CA GLY A 460 29.42 -1.06 5.18
C GLY A 460 30.38 0.10 4.93
N THR A 461 31.22 0.37 5.93
CA THR A 461 32.18 1.48 5.90
C THR A 461 33.58 1.03 6.27
N ILE A 462 34.60 1.61 5.62
CA ILE A 462 36.02 1.38 5.96
C ILE A 462 36.58 2.67 6.57
N PRO A 463 37.07 2.64 7.83
CA PRO A 463 37.63 3.81 8.48
C PRO A 463 38.98 4.21 7.86
N TYR A 464 39.36 5.47 8.06
CA TYR A 464 40.70 5.98 7.80
C TYR A 464 41.11 6.98 8.87
N SER A 465 42.41 7.03 9.17
CA SER A 465 43.05 8.02 10.04
C SER A 465 44.47 8.32 9.54
N ASP A 466 45.22 9.16 10.24
CA ASP A 466 46.65 9.39 9.98
C ASP A 466 47.51 8.12 10.12
N THR A 467 47.00 7.14 10.86
CA THR A 467 47.60 5.83 11.06
C THR A 467 47.10 4.86 10.00
N GLN A 468 48.04 4.19 9.33
CA GLN A 468 47.72 3.13 8.39
C GLN A 468 46.87 2.05 9.07
N THR A 469 45.71 1.75 8.48
CA THR A 469 44.77 0.78 9.04
C THR A 469 44.27 -0.15 7.95
N THR A 470 44.36 -1.45 8.18
CA THR A 470 43.76 -2.48 7.32
C THR A 470 42.44 -2.92 7.94
N THR A 471 41.34 -2.78 7.22
CA THR A 471 40.00 -3.13 7.70
C THR A 471 39.34 -4.13 6.77
N THR A 472 38.70 -5.15 7.34
CA THR A 472 37.90 -6.12 6.61
C THR A 472 36.41 -5.92 6.90
N ILE A 473 35.61 -5.75 5.85
CA ILE A 473 34.16 -5.92 5.88
C ILE A 473 33.87 -7.38 5.52
N ASN A 474 33.35 -8.13 6.47
CA ASN A 474 32.93 -9.51 6.26
C ASN A 474 31.43 -9.58 5.95
N ASN A 475 30.97 -10.71 5.42
CA ASN A 475 29.56 -11.05 5.22
C ASN A 475 28.79 -10.12 4.28
N ILE A 476 29.46 -9.65 3.23
CA ILE A 476 28.84 -8.90 2.15
C ILE A 476 27.83 -9.79 1.39
N ASN A 477 28.21 -11.05 1.14
CA ASN A 477 27.37 -12.14 0.61
C ASN A 477 26.55 -11.81 -0.65
N VAL A 478 27.11 -11.04 -1.58
CA VAL A 478 26.46 -10.73 -2.86
C VAL A 478 26.92 -11.75 -3.91
N SER A 479 26.00 -12.56 -4.44
CA SER A 479 26.28 -13.53 -5.49
C SER A 479 26.24 -12.92 -6.89
N GLY A 480 26.87 -13.58 -7.86
CA GLY A 480 26.78 -13.21 -9.29
C GLY A 480 27.75 -12.11 -9.69
N ASN A 481 27.39 -11.33 -10.71
CA ASN A 481 28.22 -10.24 -11.18
C ASN A 481 28.10 -9.03 -10.25
N ILE A 482 29.25 -8.45 -9.89
CA ILE A 482 29.34 -7.34 -8.95
C ILE A 482 30.15 -6.17 -9.51
N ILE A 483 29.90 -4.99 -8.98
CA ILE A 483 30.75 -3.80 -9.11
C ILE A 483 31.11 -3.34 -7.71
N ILE A 484 32.41 -3.22 -7.43
CA ILE A 484 32.93 -2.66 -6.19
C ILE A 484 33.05 -1.14 -6.37
N LYS A 485 32.45 -0.38 -5.46
CA LYS A 485 32.56 1.07 -5.42
C LYS A 485 32.87 1.57 -4.01
N LEU A 486 33.90 2.40 -3.89
CA LEU A 486 34.29 3.07 -2.64
C LEU A 486 34.08 4.57 -2.82
N THR A 487 33.30 5.21 -1.96
CA THR A 487 33.03 6.66 -2.06
C THR A 487 33.54 7.41 -0.84
N ASN A 488 34.22 8.53 -1.08
CA ASN A 488 34.55 9.51 -0.04
C ASN A 488 33.76 10.79 -0.30
N SER A 489 32.96 11.21 0.68
CA SER A 489 32.19 12.45 0.64
C SER A 489 32.89 13.64 1.29
N SER A 490 34.12 13.44 1.78
CA SER A 490 34.93 14.51 2.34
C SER A 490 35.58 15.36 1.25
N THR A 491 35.37 16.68 1.32
CA THR A 491 35.97 17.65 0.39
C THR A 491 37.42 18.02 0.73
N THR A 492 37.92 17.67 1.93
CA THR A 492 39.23 18.10 2.43
C THR A 492 40.21 16.95 2.71
N ASN A 493 39.72 15.82 3.23
CA ASN A 493 40.54 14.65 3.51
C ASN A 493 41.04 13.99 2.22
N ARG A 494 42.30 13.57 2.24
CA ARG A 494 43.01 12.96 1.10
C ARG A 494 43.56 11.64 1.57
N VAL A 495 42.89 10.57 1.17
CA VAL A 495 43.09 9.25 1.74
C VAL A 495 43.71 8.34 0.69
N ALA A 496 44.89 7.83 0.99
CA ALA A 496 45.52 6.78 0.20
C ALA A 496 44.84 5.45 0.48
N LEU A 497 44.58 4.69 -0.58
CA LEU A 497 44.02 3.34 -0.57
C LEU A 497 45.05 2.39 -1.16
N ASP A 498 45.27 1.27 -0.48
CA ASP A 498 46.22 0.23 -0.90
C ASP A 498 45.71 -1.17 -0.49
N ASP A 499 46.27 -2.22 -1.08
CA ASP A 499 46.02 -3.63 -0.73
C ASP A 499 44.53 -4.03 -0.66
N LEU A 500 43.75 -3.70 -1.69
CA LEU A 500 42.34 -4.12 -1.77
C LEU A 500 42.26 -5.60 -2.10
N THR A 501 41.62 -6.40 -1.25
CA THR A 501 41.37 -7.83 -1.51
C THR A 501 39.90 -8.18 -1.24
N TRP A 502 39.40 -9.19 -1.94
CA TRP A 502 38.06 -9.72 -1.66
C TRP A 502 37.97 -11.23 -1.86
N THR A 503 37.04 -11.84 -1.13
CA THR A 503 36.71 -13.26 -1.23
C THR A 503 35.43 -13.41 -2.04
N CYS A 504 35.33 -14.47 -2.85
CA CYS A 504 34.09 -14.73 -3.59
C CYS A 504 32.96 -15.03 -2.61
N ALA A 505 31.74 -14.57 -2.92
CA ALA A 505 30.56 -15.29 -2.48
C ALA A 505 30.53 -16.57 -3.31
N GLY A 506 31.10 -17.64 -2.79
CA GLY A 506 31.03 -18.94 -3.46
C GLY A 506 29.60 -19.17 -3.95
N THR A 507 29.45 -19.66 -5.18
CA THR A 507 28.29 -20.48 -5.49
C THR A 507 28.16 -21.49 -4.35
N LEU A 508 26.95 -21.97 -4.05
CA LEU A 508 26.77 -23.21 -3.30
C LEU A 508 27.42 -24.34 -4.13
N GLY A 509 28.74 -24.35 -4.17
CA GLY A 509 29.59 -25.35 -4.73
C GLY A 509 29.72 -26.36 -3.62
N THR A 510 29.42 -27.60 -3.96
CA THR A 510 29.81 -28.77 -3.21
C THR A 510 31.34 -28.86 -3.21
N SER A 511 32.04 -27.91 -2.60
CA SER A 511 33.42 -28.10 -2.19
C SER A 511 33.37 -28.97 -0.94
N ASP A 512 33.38 -30.28 -1.21
CA ASP A 512 33.87 -31.36 -0.35
C ASP A 512 33.98 -31.01 1.14
N VAL A 513 32.83 -30.99 1.81
CA VAL A 513 32.79 -31.55 3.17
C VAL A 513 33.32 -32.96 2.98
N LYS A 514 34.50 -33.27 3.55
CA LYS A 514 34.94 -34.64 3.79
C LYS A 514 33.69 -35.44 4.10
N LYS A 515 33.33 -36.37 3.21
CA LYS A 515 32.15 -37.20 3.28
C LYS A 515 31.98 -37.65 4.72
N ASP A 516 31.14 -36.95 5.46
CA ASP A 516 30.73 -37.41 6.76
C ASP A 516 29.79 -38.55 6.39
N ASN A 517 30.20 -39.78 6.67
CA ASN A 517 29.46 -40.99 6.34
C ASN A 517 28.09 -41.06 7.07
N SER A 518 27.67 -39.96 7.69
CA SER A 518 26.42 -39.73 8.40
C SER A 518 25.23 -39.39 7.49
N GLU A 519 25.43 -39.11 6.19
CA GLU A 519 24.31 -38.83 5.28
C GLU A 519 23.54 -40.10 4.90
N PHE A 520 22.29 -40.18 5.34
CA PHE A 520 21.39 -41.30 5.11
C PHE A 520 20.75 -41.22 3.71
N THR A 521 21.11 -42.14 2.81
CA THR A 521 20.61 -42.18 1.43
C THR A 521 19.85 -43.48 1.14
N VAL A 522 18.73 -43.37 0.42
CA VAL A 522 17.98 -44.54 -0.07
C VAL A 522 18.58 -44.99 -1.39
N TYR A 523 18.85 -46.29 -1.52
CA TYR A 523 19.31 -46.88 -2.77
C TYR A 523 18.72 -48.29 -2.98
N PRO A 524 18.52 -48.73 -4.23
CA PRO A 524 18.34 -47.86 -5.39
C PRO A 524 17.11 -46.94 -5.20
N ASN A 525 17.11 -45.79 -5.86
CA ASN A 525 15.94 -44.92 -5.97
C ASN A 525 15.74 -44.60 -7.47
N PRO A 526 14.73 -45.18 -8.15
CA PRO A 526 13.59 -45.91 -7.60
C PRO A 526 13.92 -47.25 -6.93
N VAL A 527 13.22 -47.55 -5.84
CA VAL A 527 13.25 -48.80 -5.09
C VAL A 527 12.63 -49.90 -5.94
N LYS A 528 13.32 -51.03 -6.05
CA LYS A 528 12.90 -52.20 -6.82
C LYS A 528 12.66 -53.40 -5.90
N ASN A 529 11.79 -54.32 -6.31
CA ASN A 529 11.49 -55.57 -5.58
C ASN A 529 10.94 -55.39 -4.15
N ASN A 530 10.29 -54.26 -3.85
CA ASN A 530 9.77 -53.92 -2.51
C ASN A 530 10.82 -53.92 -1.38
N GLU A 531 12.10 -53.81 -1.70
CA GLU A 531 13.18 -53.74 -0.71
C GLU A 531 13.88 -52.39 -0.78
N LEU A 532 13.67 -51.56 0.25
CA LEU A 532 14.32 -50.26 0.41
C LEU A 532 15.61 -50.45 1.19
N PHE A 533 16.77 -50.11 0.60
CA PHE A 533 18.04 -50.09 1.32
C PHE A 533 18.43 -48.68 1.71
N LEU A 534 19.02 -48.58 2.90
CA LEU A 534 19.47 -47.33 3.47
C LEU A 534 20.97 -47.37 3.68
N LYS A 535 21.67 -46.39 3.12
CA LYS A 535 23.11 -46.21 3.30
C LYS A 535 23.35 -45.07 4.27
N GLY A 536 24.13 -45.32 5.31
CA GLY A 536 24.53 -44.33 6.32
C GLY A 536 25.15 -45.04 7.53
N GLU A 537 25.79 -44.29 8.42
CA GLU A 537 26.37 -44.83 9.65
C GLU A 537 25.34 -44.97 10.78
N ASN A 538 25.60 -45.89 11.73
CA ASN A 538 24.78 -46.06 12.95
C ASN A 538 23.29 -46.35 12.71
N LEU A 539 22.94 -47.01 11.59
CA LEU A 539 21.56 -47.36 11.27
C LEU A 539 20.85 -48.15 12.39
N ASN A 540 21.59 -49.02 13.09
CA ASN A 540 21.11 -49.79 14.23
C ASN A 540 20.61 -48.95 15.41
N THR A 541 20.97 -47.66 15.48
CA THR A 541 20.49 -46.73 16.53
C THR A 541 19.11 -46.14 16.25
N ILE A 542 18.59 -46.30 15.03
CA ILE A 542 17.26 -45.81 14.64
C ILE A 542 16.20 -46.67 15.33
N SER A 543 15.43 -46.04 16.22
CA SER A 543 14.43 -46.72 17.03
C SER A 543 13.08 -46.86 16.29
N LYS A 544 12.83 -46.01 15.29
CA LYS A 544 11.55 -45.94 14.58
C LYS A 544 11.71 -45.40 13.15
N ALA A 545 10.99 -46.03 12.22
CA ALA A 545 10.73 -45.50 10.88
C ALA A 545 9.22 -45.43 10.60
N GLU A 546 8.83 -44.45 9.82
CA GLU A 546 7.46 -44.19 9.39
C GLU A 546 7.46 -43.90 7.89
N ILE A 547 6.51 -44.48 7.16
CA ILE A 547 6.35 -44.24 5.72
C ILE A 547 5.07 -43.45 5.51
N TYR A 548 5.16 -42.36 4.77
CA TYR A 548 4.03 -41.50 4.39
C TYR A 548 3.89 -41.43 2.87
N ASP A 549 2.67 -41.26 2.38
CA ASP A 549 2.45 -40.79 1.01
C ASP A 549 2.64 -39.25 0.92
N LEU A 550 2.62 -38.71 -0.31
CA LEU A 550 2.78 -37.26 -0.52
C LEU A 550 1.59 -36.42 -0.03
N SER A 551 0.46 -37.02 0.31
CA SER A 551 -0.66 -36.31 0.96
C SER A 551 -0.46 -36.19 2.48
N GLY A 552 0.59 -36.81 3.03
CA GLY A 552 0.88 -36.84 4.46
C GLY A 552 0.16 -37.97 5.20
N LYS A 553 -0.48 -38.90 4.49
CA LYS A 553 -1.11 -40.07 5.11
C LYS A 553 -0.03 -41.07 5.55
N LEU A 554 -0.07 -41.46 6.82
CA LEU A 554 0.79 -42.50 7.38
C LEU A 554 0.40 -43.87 6.81
N ILE A 555 1.36 -44.55 6.19
CA ILE A 555 1.18 -45.84 5.53
C ILE A 555 1.69 -46.99 6.41
N GLU A 556 2.87 -46.84 7.00
CA GLU A 556 3.46 -47.89 7.84
C GLU A 556 4.33 -47.30 8.95
N VAL A 557 4.41 -48.00 10.09
CA VAL A 557 5.32 -47.72 11.21
C VAL A 557 6.13 -48.98 11.51
N ILE A 558 7.45 -48.82 11.62
CA ILE A 558 8.40 -49.91 11.84
C ILE A 558 9.27 -49.56 13.05
N SER A 559 9.25 -50.42 14.06
CA SER A 559 10.11 -50.28 15.23
C SER A 559 11.46 -50.96 15.00
N HIS A 560 12.55 -50.28 15.38
CA HIS A 560 13.93 -50.73 15.20
C HIS A 560 14.25 -51.25 13.78
N PRO A 561 13.92 -50.48 12.73
CA PRO A 561 13.91 -50.92 11.34
C PRO A 561 15.25 -51.48 10.85
N PHE A 562 16.37 -51.01 11.42
CA PHE A 562 17.70 -51.37 10.97
C PHE A 562 18.57 -52.09 12.02
N LYS A 563 17.95 -52.71 13.03
CA LYS A 563 18.68 -53.41 14.11
C LYS A 563 19.59 -54.52 13.59
N ASN A 564 19.12 -55.29 12.60
CA ASN A 564 19.81 -56.47 12.07
C ASN A 564 20.13 -56.37 10.57
N SER A 565 19.70 -55.31 9.88
CA SER A 565 19.90 -55.14 8.44
C SER A 565 19.70 -53.70 8.00
N ALA A 566 20.37 -53.25 6.95
CA ALA A 566 20.18 -51.92 6.37
C ALA A 566 18.96 -51.80 5.44
N LYS A 567 17.97 -52.70 5.58
CA LYS A 567 16.84 -52.83 4.65
C LYS A 567 15.48 -52.77 5.34
N ILE A 568 14.50 -52.20 4.63
CA ILE A 568 13.07 -52.23 4.96
C ILE A 568 12.32 -52.95 3.83
N ASN A 569 11.46 -53.90 4.20
CA ASN A 569 10.52 -54.52 3.25
C ASN A 569 9.23 -53.68 3.21
N LEU A 570 8.88 -53.18 2.03
CA LEU A 570 7.79 -52.24 1.80
C LEU A 570 6.41 -52.93 1.65
N LYS A 571 6.28 -54.23 1.96
CA LYS A 571 4.99 -54.97 2.05
C LYS A 571 3.97 -54.71 0.92
N GLY A 572 4.43 -54.50 -0.32
CA GLY A 572 3.52 -54.29 -1.45
C GLY A 572 3.03 -52.85 -1.65
N LEU A 573 3.76 -51.83 -1.18
CA LEU A 573 3.51 -50.43 -1.59
C LEU A 573 3.31 -50.34 -3.11
N THR A 574 2.26 -49.64 -3.52
CA THR A 574 1.98 -49.38 -4.94
C THR A 574 3.02 -48.43 -5.52
N LYS A 575 3.24 -48.47 -6.84
CA LYS A 575 4.13 -47.53 -7.54
C LYS A 575 3.78 -46.09 -7.19
N GLY A 576 4.79 -45.27 -6.84
CA GLY A 576 4.54 -43.90 -6.43
C GLY A 576 5.68 -43.28 -5.60
N ASN A 577 5.46 -42.04 -5.17
CA ASN A 577 6.39 -41.27 -4.36
C ASN A 577 6.00 -41.35 -2.88
N TYR A 578 6.98 -41.61 -2.02
CA TYR A 578 6.78 -41.76 -0.58
C TYR A 578 7.85 -40.99 0.20
N ILE A 579 7.57 -40.74 1.48
CA ILE A 579 8.50 -40.15 2.44
C ILE A 579 8.79 -41.19 3.51
N LEU A 580 10.06 -41.51 3.71
CA LEU A 580 10.54 -42.25 4.87
C LEU A 580 11.00 -41.24 5.93
N LYS A 581 10.33 -41.25 7.08
CA LYS A 581 10.68 -40.45 8.25
C LYS A 581 11.20 -41.35 9.36
N THR A 582 12.31 -40.99 9.97
CA THR A 582 12.87 -41.66 11.15
C THR A 582 12.99 -40.68 12.30
N ASP A 583 13.43 -41.16 13.45
CA ASP A 583 13.82 -40.32 14.59
C ASP A 583 15.06 -39.45 14.32
N ARG A 584 15.82 -39.72 13.24
CA ARG A 584 17.08 -39.02 12.92
C ARG A 584 17.07 -38.23 11.62
N PHE A 585 16.27 -38.63 10.63
CA PHE A 585 16.21 -37.98 9.31
C PHE A 585 14.88 -38.22 8.61
N SER A 586 14.61 -37.48 7.55
CA SER A 586 13.50 -37.74 6.62
C SER A 586 14.01 -37.69 5.19
N THR A 587 13.58 -38.62 4.34
CA THR A 587 14.02 -38.71 2.95
C THR A 587 12.90 -39.19 2.03
N LYS A 588 12.95 -38.78 0.76
CA LYS A 588 11.97 -39.16 -0.26
C LYS A 588 12.49 -40.37 -1.04
N PHE A 589 11.60 -41.29 -1.38
CA PHE A 589 11.92 -42.41 -2.27
C PHE A 589 10.76 -42.70 -3.23
N ILE A 590 11.10 -43.28 -4.38
CA ILE A 590 10.16 -43.67 -5.42
C ILE A 590 10.07 -45.21 -5.39
N VAL A 591 8.87 -45.76 -5.39
CA VAL A 591 8.63 -47.19 -5.63
C VAL A 591 8.30 -47.37 -7.10
N ASP A 592 9.11 -48.16 -7.80
CA ASP A 592 8.87 -48.57 -9.19
C ASP A 592 8.40 -50.02 -9.28
#